data_AF-A0A7S3QHH2-F1
#
_entry.id   AF-A0A7S3QHH2-F1
#
_cell.length_a   1.000
_cell.length_b   1.000
_cell.length_c   1.000
_cell.angle_alpha   90.00
_cell.angle_beta   90.00
_cell.angle_gamma   90.00
#
_symmetry.space_group_name_H-M   'P 1'
#
loop_
_entity.id
_entity.type
_entity.pdbx_description
1 polymer ?
#
loop_
_entity_poly.entity_id
_entity_poly.type
_entity_poly.pdbx_seq_one_letter_code
_entity_poly.pdbx_strand_id
1 'polypeptide(L)'
;MLFLAKNSSEHALPIIVFVLQILILVLISIDLMQTYDRELITPMNIPVGVNWSVTVSQYIACIVSVLSAEDLVTGVLHVGIRSGPQNIKWGVSNLMRLVEGVLVIIVSIIFIVQSSTAIDLWLNFAAVQFVGQLDNLAFALAKMNFFRNAEWELAKRVSDYRVFDDNSMHLVIRMTARIIWCFMLFVMIAVLSIIFYKQHNLHFACKSITITVGESLALSDARHLSGTYILEKTRINGRPWYVQKQGTDGAVLAYCGRWTVSFDDDYNDPCYSISFQSERTRTYDVTEIRTLAHFSGGERNAEIKCNHCIRRSDCSLNGGCNAITKSCDCDENHFGQQCELEGPCTEMVMQNAFHGFGGGKSFDLASFDRRPVMVNDRPVYFQK
;
A
#
# COMPACT_ATOMS: atom_id res chain seq x y z
N MET A 1 18.28 15.84 27.85
CA MET A 1 17.89 17.02 28.66
C MET A 1 17.07 16.65 29.90
N LEU A 2 16.04 15.81 29.78
CA LEU A 2 15.08 15.50 30.87
C LEU A 2 15.74 15.06 32.21
N PHE A 3 16.83 14.30 32.16
CA PHE A 3 17.47 13.75 33.36
C PHE A 3 18.17 14.80 34.25
N LEU A 4 18.59 15.96 33.70
CA LEU A 4 19.28 17.03 34.45
C LEU A 4 18.35 18.18 34.88
N ALA A 5 17.08 18.12 34.50
CA ALA A 5 16.13 19.15 34.87
C ALA A 5 15.77 19.06 36.37
N LYS A 6 15.92 20.21 37.04
CA LYS A 6 15.63 20.41 38.47
C LYS A 6 14.23 20.96 38.67
N ASN A 7 13.86 21.94 37.86
CA ASN A 7 12.60 22.68 37.97
C ASN A 7 11.59 22.24 36.91
N SER A 8 10.29 22.37 37.20
CA SER A 8 9.22 22.04 36.24
C SER A 8 9.34 22.83 34.93
N SER A 9 9.81 24.09 34.97
CA SER A 9 10.05 24.90 33.78
C SER A 9 11.14 24.31 32.86
N GLU A 10 12.16 23.66 33.42
CA GLU A 10 13.25 23.05 32.66
C GLU A 10 12.80 21.74 31.97
N HIS A 11 11.76 21.10 32.49
CA HIS A 11 11.16 19.92 31.88
C HIS A 11 10.26 20.25 30.68
N ALA A 12 9.78 21.49 30.56
CA ALA A 12 8.79 21.85 29.56
C ALA A 12 9.30 21.66 28.12
N LEU A 13 10.47 22.23 27.78
CA LEU A 13 11.01 22.17 26.42
C LEU A 13 11.25 20.72 25.92
N PRO A 14 11.97 19.84 26.65
CA PRO A 14 12.18 18.46 26.19
C PRO A 14 10.88 17.65 26.07
N ILE A 15 9.92 17.87 26.97
CA ILE A 15 8.62 17.17 26.93
C ILE A 15 7.81 17.64 25.72
N ILE A 16 7.75 18.96 25.46
CA ILE A 16 7.03 19.52 24.30
C ILE A 16 7.61 18.99 22.99
N VAL A 17 8.94 18.99 22.87
CA VAL A 17 9.63 18.52 21.66
C VAL A 17 9.37 17.02 21.44
N PHE A 18 9.49 16.20 22.48
CA PHE A 18 9.17 14.78 22.40
C PHE A 18 7.70 14.54 22.01
N VAL A 19 6.75 15.20 22.68
CA VAL A 19 5.33 15.06 22.36
C VAL A 19 5.05 15.47 20.92
N LEU A 20 5.68 16.55 20.43
CA LEU A 20 5.56 17.00 19.05
C LEU A 20 6.12 15.96 18.06
N GLN A 21 7.31 15.42 18.31
CA GLN A 21 7.92 14.38 17.47
C GLN A 21 7.05 13.12 17.41
N ILE A 22 6.61 12.62 18.56
CA ILE A 22 5.73 11.45 18.63
C ILE A 22 4.41 11.71 17.92
N LEU A 23 3.81 12.89 18.12
CA LEU A 23 2.57 13.25 17.44
C LEU A 23 2.74 13.26 15.92
N ILE A 24 3.82 13.86 15.41
CA ILE A 24 4.10 13.89 13.97
C ILE A 24 4.32 12.47 13.44
N LEU A 25 5.13 11.65 14.10
CA LEU A 25 5.39 10.26 13.68
C LEU A 25 4.12 9.40 13.71
N VAL A 26 3.25 9.59 14.70
CA VAL A 26 1.96 8.90 14.81
C VAL A 26 1.01 9.37 13.71
N LEU A 27 0.92 10.67 13.44
CA LEU A 27 0.08 11.20 12.36
C LEU A 27 0.54 10.68 10.99
N ILE A 28 1.84 10.66 10.74
CA ILE A 28 2.43 10.05 9.54
C ILE A 28 2.07 8.56 9.48
N SER A 29 2.22 7.82 10.59
CA SER A 29 1.86 6.39 10.65
C SER A 29 0.38 6.18 10.33
N ILE A 30 -0.51 7.01 10.89
CA ILE A 30 -1.96 6.95 10.66
C ILE A 30 -2.27 7.24 9.20
N ASP A 31 -1.67 8.26 8.59
CA ASP A 31 -1.88 8.61 7.17
C ASP A 31 -1.46 7.46 6.23
N LEU A 32 -0.30 6.85 6.51
CA LEU A 32 0.18 5.67 5.77
C LEU A 32 -0.70 4.44 5.95
N MET A 33 -1.33 4.31 7.12
CA MET A 33 -2.29 3.24 7.40
C MET A 33 -3.70 3.54 6.89
N GLN A 34 -4.14 4.81 6.84
CA GLN A 34 -5.48 5.21 6.37
C GLN A 34 -5.59 5.20 4.85
N THR A 35 -4.46 5.36 4.15
CA THR A 35 -4.39 5.13 2.71
C THR A 35 -4.82 3.70 2.32
N TYR A 36 -4.94 2.78 3.29
CA TYR A 36 -5.55 1.46 3.17
C TYR A 36 -7.03 1.47 2.72
N ASP A 37 -7.80 2.52 3.01
CA ASP A 37 -9.27 2.48 2.89
C ASP A 37 -9.80 2.74 1.46
N ARG A 38 -8.91 2.81 0.47
CA ARG A 38 -9.29 3.03 -0.93
C ARG A 38 -8.93 1.82 -1.78
N GLU A 39 -9.83 0.84 -1.86
CA GLU A 39 -9.88 -0.23 -2.88
C GLU A 39 -8.64 -1.15 -3.00
N LEU A 40 -7.62 -0.95 -2.17
CA LEU A 40 -6.36 -1.64 -2.24
C LEU A 40 -6.37 -2.89 -1.36
N ILE A 41 -6.07 -4.01 -2.00
CA ILE A 41 -6.20 -5.38 -1.48
C ILE A 41 -5.27 -5.68 -0.31
N THR A 42 -4.20 -4.89 -0.15
CA THR A 42 -3.10 -5.23 0.74
C THR A 42 -3.09 -4.35 1.99
N PRO A 43 -2.86 -4.93 3.19
CA PRO A 43 -2.92 -4.22 4.48
C PRO A 43 -1.94 -3.05 4.62
N MET A 44 -1.01 -2.89 3.69
CA MET A 44 0.01 -1.84 3.70
C MET A 44 0.20 -1.18 2.34
N ASN A 45 -0.78 -1.24 1.41
CA ASN A 45 -0.67 -0.64 0.07
C ASN A 45 0.67 -0.99 -0.63
N ILE A 46 1.02 -2.27 -0.60
CA ILE A 46 2.29 -2.76 -1.15
C ILE A 46 2.12 -2.88 -2.67
N PRO A 47 2.93 -2.17 -3.48
CA PRO A 47 2.78 -2.18 -4.93
C PRO A 47 3.01 -3.58 -5.52
N VAL A 48 2.23 -3.93 -6.54
CA VAL A 48 2.28 -5.24 -7.22
C VAL A 48 3.44 -5.26 -8.22
N GLY A 49 4.65 -5.30 -7.68
CA GLY A 49 5.87 -5.25 -8.47
C GLY A 49 6.35 -3.82 -8.71
N VAL A 50 7.65 -3.64 -8.49
CA VAL A 50 8.34 -2.37 -8.68
C VAL A 50 9.47 -2.56 -9.69
N ASN A 51 9.88 -1.47 -10.33
CA ASN A 51 11.04 -1.52 -11.21
C ASN A 51 12.31 -1.84 -10.40
N TRP A 52 13.29 -2.50 -11.00
CA TRP A 52 14.50 -2.94 -10.31
C TRP A 52 15.26 -1.77 -9.67
N SER A 53 15.21 -0.58 -10.30
CA SER A 53 15.82 0.65 -9.78
C SER A 53 15.22 1.08 -8.45
N VAL A 54 13.91 0.90 -8.28
CA VAL A 54 13.19 1.18 -7.03
C VAL A 54 13.56 0.15 -5.98
N THR A 55 13.63 -1.13 -6.34
CA THR A 55 14.08 -2.20 -5.43
C THR A 55 15.47 -1.91 -4.86
N VAL A 56 16.44 -1.56 -5.72
CA VAL A 56 17.79 -1.20 -5.25
C VAL A 56 17.75 0.03 -4.34
N SER A 57 16.95 1.04 -4.68
CA SER A 57 16.78 2.23 -3.84
C SER A 57 16.19 1.88 -2.47
N GLN A 58 15.24 0.95 -2.39
CA GLN A 58 14.64 0.47 -1.14
C GLN A 58 15.68 -0.21 -0.24
N TYR A 59 16.56 -1.05 -0.78
CA TYR A 59 17.65 -1.67 0.00
C TYR A 59 18.67 -0.65 0.50
N ILE A 60 19.03 0.34 -0.31
CA ILE A 60 19.91 1.43 0.13
C ILE A 60 19.23 2.26 1.23
N ALA A 61 17.94 2.59 1.06
CA ALA A 61 17.16 3.30 2.07
C ALA A 61 17.07 2.52 3.39
N CYS A 62 16.99 1.18 3.37
CA CYS A 62 17.09 0.37 4.58
C CYS A 62 18.42 0.57 5.31
N ILE A 63 19.55 0.59 4.59
CA ILE A 63 20.87 0.82 5.19
C ILE A 63 20.92 2.20 5.82
N VAL A 64 20.51 3.24 5.07
CA VAL A 64 20.50 4.62 5.58
C VAL A 64 19.58 4.75 6.78
N SER A 65 18.38 4.15 6.75
CA SER A 65 17.42 4.16 7.85
C SER A 65 18.00 3.61 9.15
N VAL A 66 18.76 2.51 9.08
CA VAL A 66 19.36 1.90 10.27
C VAL A 66 20.53 2.73 10.78
N LEU A 67 21.37 3.26 9.88
CA LEU A 67 22.49 4.12 10.24
C LEU A 67 22.03 5.43 10.90
N SER A 68 20.89 5.96 10.46
CA SER A 68 20.29 7.16 11.03
C SER A 68 19.52 6.93 12.34
N ALA A 69 19.31 5.69 12.76
CA ALA A 69 18.57 5.35 13.99
C ALA A 69 19.45 5.48 15.26
N GLU A 70 20.09 6.65 15.45
CA GLU A 70 20.99 6.90 16.57
C GLU A 70 20.28 6.87 17.93
N ASP A 71 19.06 7.41 18.02
CA ASP A 71 18.29 7.46 19.28
C ASP A 71 17.89 6.09 19.80
N LEU A 72 17.62 5.14 18.90
CA LEU A 72 17.33 3.78 19.30
C LEU A 72 18.57 3.12 19.92
N VAL A 73 19.71 3.24 19.26
CA VAL A 73 20.95 2.59 19.72
C VAL A 73 21.46 3.22 21.00
N THR A 74 21.45 4.54 21.08
CA THR A 74 21.79 5.23 22.33
C THR A 74 20.79 4.88 23.43
N GLY A 75 19.49 4.83 23.14
CA GLY A 75 18.45 4.41 24.08
C GLY A 75 18.71 3.02 24.66
N VAL A 76 18.94 2.01 23.81
CA VAL A 76 19.22 0.62 24.22
C VAL A 76 20.50 0.53 25.05
N LEU A 77 21.59 1.15 24.60
CA LEU A 77 22.87 1.13 25.30
C LEU A 77 22.77 1.73 26.70
N HIS A 78 22.07 2.86 26.81
CA HIS A 78 21.90 3.50 28.11
C HIS A 78 21.01 2.66 29.00
N VAL A 79 19.87 2.12 28.54
CA VAL A 79 19.01 1.24 29.37
C VAL A 79 19.77 0.04 29.95
N GLY A 80 20.72 -0.54 29.21
CA GLY A 80 21.54 -1.66 29.69
C GLY A 80 22.54 -1.32 30.80
N ILE A 81 22.99 -0.07 30.90
CA ILE A 81 23.98 0.36 31.89
C ILE A 81 23.25 0.79 33.16
N ARG A 82 23.00 -0.15 34.07
CA ARG A 82 22.26 0.09 35.32
C ARG A 82 22.99 1.09 36.22
N SER A 83 22.59 2.35 36.15
CA SER A 83 23.19 3.46 36.88
C SER A 83 22.57 3.61 38.27
N GLY A 84 23.05 2.87 39.27
CA GLY A 84 22.81 3.11 40.70
C GLY A 84 21.34 3.12 41.20
N PRO A 85 21.12 3.25 42.53
CA PRO A 85 19.81 3.13 43.20
C PRO A 85 18.88 4.35 43.05
N GLN A 86 19.26 5.39 42.31
CA GLN A 86 18.38 6.51 41.97
C GLN A 86 18.58 6.86 40.51
N ASN A 87 17.52 6.76 39.71
CA ASN A 87 17.03 7.84 38.84
C ASN A 87 16.00 7.30 37.85
N ILE A 88 14.75 7.19 38.30
CA ILE A 88 13.59 7.00 37.42
C ILE A 88 13.63 8.01 36.26
N LYS A 89 14.09 9.24 36.51
CA LYS A 89 14.31 10.28 35.49
C LYS A 89 15.23 9.84 34.34
N TRP A 90 16.32 9.15 34.67
CA TRP A 90 17.28 8.66 33.67
C TRP A 90 16.66 7.50 32.87
N GLY A 91 15.98 6.57 33.55
CA GLY A 91 15.26 5.48 32.89
C GLY A 91 14.19 5.97 31.93
N VAL A 92 13.37 6.94 32.37
CA VAL A 92 12.33 7.57 31.53
C VAL A 92 12.94 8.29 30.33
N SER A 93 14.04 9.04 30.51
CA SER A 93 14.70 9.72 29.40
C SER A 93 15.21 8.76 28.33
N ASN A 94 15.76 7.60 28.72
CA ASN A 94 16.23 6.60 27.76
C ASN A 94 15.09 5.80 27.13
N LEU A 95 14.01 5.56 27.89
CA LEU A 95 12.80 4.94 27.36
C LEU A 95 12.15 5.82 26.28
N MET A 96 12.09 7.13 26.50
CA MET A 96 11.56 8.08 25.50
C MET A 96 12.35 8.01 24.19
N ARG A 97 13.69 8.05 24.26
CA ARG A 97 14.58 7.89 23.09
C ARG A 97 14.38 6.56 22.38
N LEU A 98 14.23 5.47 23.15
CA LEU A 98 13.99 4.15 22.60
C LEU A 98 12.64 4.08 21.87
N VAL A 99 11.58 4.63 22.46
CA VAL A 99 10.24 4.68 21.83
C VAL A 99 10.28 5.49 20.53
N GLU A 100 10.91 6.66 20.54
CA GLU A 100 11.11 7.49 19.35
C GLU A 100 11.87 6.74 18.27
N GLY A 101 13.03 6.17 18.60
CA GLY A 101 13.85 5.43 17.64
C GLY A 101 13.15 4.21 17.06
N VAL A 102 12.35 3.47 17.86
CA VAL A 102 11.52 2.37 17.36
C VAL A 102 10.46 2.87 16.38
N LEU A 103 9.75 3.96 16.71
CA LEU A 103 8.73 4.52 15.83
C LEU A 103 9.32 5.02 14.51
N VAL A 104 10.48 5.69 14.53
CA VAL A 104 11.19 6.11 13.32
C VAL A 104 11.51 4.93 12.42
N ILE A 105 11.98 3.79 12.97
CA ILE A 105 12.24 2.58 12.18
C ILE A 105 10.95 1.98 11.61
N ILE A 106 9.89 1.86 12.42
CA ILE A 106 8.60 1.32 11.97
C ILE A 106 8.05 2.14 10.80
N VAL A 107 8.01 3.47 10.96
CA VAL A 107 7.55 4.40 9.94
C VAL A 107 8.42 4.30 8.67
N SER A 108 9.73 4.22 8.84
CA SER A 108 10.67 4.07 7.72
C SER A 108 10.44 2.77 6.95
N ILE A 109 10.18 1.63 7.63
CA ILE A 109 9.85 0.36 6.98
C ILE A 109 8.57 0.50 6.16
N ILE A 110 7.52 1.12 6.71
CA ILE A 110 6.24 1.30 6.00
C ILE A 110 6.46 2.13 4.74
N PHE A 111 7.16 3.26 4.83
CA PHE A 111 7.49 4.10 3.68
C PHE A 111 8.31 3.37 2.62
N ILE A 112 9.35 2.64 3.04
CA ILE A 112 10.21 1.89 2.11
C ILE A 112 9.39 0.87 1.34
N VAL A 113 8.48 0.16 2.02
CA VAL A 113 7.64 -0.88 1.40
C VAL A 113 6.58 -0.28 0.48
N GLN A 114 5.99 0.86 0.83
CA GLN A 114 4.93 1.52 0.05
C GLN A 114 5.43 2.30 -1.17
N SER A 115 6.70 2.68 -1.22
CA SER A 115 7.22 3.54 -2.30
C SER A 115 7.16 2.84 -3.67
N SER A 116 6.50 3.47 -4.63
CA SER A 116 6.48 3.04 -6.04
C SER A 116 7.59 3.67 -6.88
N THR A 117 8.15 4.81 -6.43
CA THR A 117 9.24 5.52 -7.10
C THR A 117 10.39 5.81 -6.14
N ALA A 118 11.61 5.88 -6.67
CA ALA A 118 12.79 6.22 -5.86
C ALA A 118 12.75 7.65 -5.33
N ILE A 119 12.14 8.59 -6.07
CA ILE A 119 12.06 10.00 -5.64
C ILE A 119 11.12 10.12 -4.44
N ASP A 120 9.94 9.50 -4.50
CA ASP A 120 8.98 9.52 -3.39
C ASP A 120 9.58 8.88 -2.14
N LEU A 121 10.34 7.78 -2.32
CA LEU A 121 11.09 7.12 -1.25
C LEU A 121 12.03 8.10 -0.53
N TRP A 122 12.89 8.81 -1.27
CA TRP A 122 13.89 9.71 -0.67
C TRP A 122 13.24 10.96 -0.05
N LEU A 123 12.17 11.49 -0.64
CA LEU A 123 11.43 12.63 -0.09
C LEU A 123 10.77 12.29 1.24
N ASN A 124 10.06 11.16 1.30
CA ASN A 124 9.43 10.69 2.54
C ASN A 124 10.48 10.35 3.60
N PHE A 125 11.58 9.74 3.19
CA PHE A 125 12.69 9.44 4.08
C PHE A 125 13.31 10.71 4.68
N ALA A 126 13.54 11.75 3.87
CA ALA A 126 14.05 13.04 4.34
C ALA A 126 13.11 13.69 5.36
N ALA A 127 11.78 13.59 5.16
CA ALA A 127 10.81 14.11 6.11
C ALA A 127 10.89 13.38 7.47
N VAL A 128 10.97 12.05 7.48
CA VAL A 128 11.12 11.26 8.72
C VAL A 128 12.43 11.61 9.44
N GLN A 129 13.53 11.73 8.69
CA GLN A 129 14.83 12.12 9.24
C GLN A 129 14.81 13.53 9.86
N PHE A 130 14.12 14.47 9.22
CA PHE A 130 13.94 15.81 9.77
C PHE A 130 13.20 15.77 11.12
N VAL A 131 12.13 14.97 11.23
CA VAL A 131 11.38 14.80 12.49
C VAL A 131 12.26 14.21 13.58
N GLY A 132 13.08 13.20 13.26
CA GLY A 132 14.03 12.60 14.19
C GLY A 132 15.14 13.56 14.66
N GLN A 133 15.40 14.66 13.94
CA GLN A 133 16.41 15.66 14.32
C GLN A 133 15.85 16.83 15.13
N LEU A 134 14.53 16.90 15.36
CA LEU A 134 13.91 18.04 16.04
C LEU A 134 14.41 18.23 17.48
N ASP A 135 14.73 17.16 18.19
CA ASP A 135 15.28 17.21 19.54
C ASP A 135 16.68 17.85 19.60
N ASN A 136 17.55 17.46 18.67
CA ASN A 136 18.90 17.98 18.49
C ASN A 136 18.87 19.43 18.02
N LEU A 137 17.93 19.79 17.14
CA LEU A 137 17.71 21.16 16.72
C LEU A 137 17.23 22.02 17.90
N ALA A 138 16.26 21.54 18.68
CA ALA A 138 15.79 22.24 19.87
C ALA A 138 16.91 22.42 20.91
N PHE A 139 17.77 21.41 21.09
CA PHE A 139 18.94 21.49 21.94
C PHE A 139 19.95 22.54 21.43
N ALA A 140 20.23 22.57 20.13
CA ALA A 140 21.12 23.54 19.51
C ALA A 140 20.59 24.97 19.68
N LEU A 141 19.30 25.18 19.45
CA LEU A 141 18.62 26.47 19.67
C LEU A 141 18.66 26.90 21.15
N ALA A 142 18.48 25.98 22.09
CA ALA A 142 18.64 26.25 23.52
C ALA A 142 20.07 26.67 23.87
N LYS A 143 21.08 26.02 23.27
CA LYS A 143 22.50 26.38 23.44
C LYS A 143 22.83 27.76 22.88
N MET A 144 22.17 28.17 21.80
CA MET A 144 22.30 29.51 21.20
C MET A 144 21.53 30.61 21.97
N ASN A 145 20.92 30.29 23.11
CA ASN A 145 20.14 31.22 23.93
C ASN A 145 18.92 31.82 23.19
N PHE A 146 18.30 31.03 22.30
CA PHE A 146 17.06 31.42 21.62
C PHE A 146 15.82 31.26 22.52
N PHE A 147 15.89 30.34 23.48
CA PHE A 147 14.85 30.12 24.50
C PHE A 147 15.15 30.90 25.79
N ARG A 148 14.31 30.72 26.82
CA ARG A 148 14.48 31.35 28.13
C ARG A 148 15.81 30.93 28.79
N ASN A 149 16.27 31.74 29.74
CA ASN A 149 17.56 31.55 30.43
C ASN A 149 17.67 30.18 31.14
N ALA A 150 16.54 29.60 31.58
CA ALA A 150 16.52 28.30 32.26
C ALA A 150 16.91 27.15 31.32
N GLU A 151 16.45 27.20 30.07
CA GLU A 151 16.71 26.21 29.03
C GLU A 151 18.15 26.31 28.51
N TRP A 152 18.69 27.53 28.41
CA TRP A 152 20.11 27.74 28.12
C TRP A 152 20.99 27.15 29.23
N GLU A 153 20.65 27.40 30.50
CA GLU A 153 21.41 26.86 31.63
C GLU A 153 21.32 25.31 31.66
N LEU A 154 20.14 24.75 31.39
CA LEU A 154 19.97 23.30 31.24
C LEU A 154 20.82 22.74 30.10
N ALA A 155 20.80 23.38 28.91
CA ALA A 155 21.57 22.94 27.75
C ALA A 155 23.08 22.99 28.04
N LYS A 156 23.55 24.02 28.73
CA LYS A 156 24.93 24.14 29.22
C LYS A 156 25.28 23.00 30.19
N ARG A 157 24.44 22.73 31.20
CA ARG A 157 24.65 21.63 32.14
C ARG A 157 24.68 20.26 31.45
N VAL A 158 23.84 20.04 30.45
CA VAL A 158 23.83 18.82 29.64
C VAL A 158 25.09 18.69 28.79
N SER A 159 25.56 19.79 28.19
CA SER A 159 26.79 19.82 27.38
C SER A 159 28.05 19.61 28.22
N ASP A 160 28.07 20.11 29.46
CA ASP A 160 29.19 19.98 30.38
C ASP A 160 29.22 18.61 31.08
N TYR A 161 28.09 17.88 31.07
CA TYR A 161 27.97 16.57 31.68
C TYR A 161 28.73 15.51 30.86
N ARG A 162 29.98 15.22 31.27
CA ARG A 162 30.74 14.08 30.75
C ARG A 162 30.23 12.80 31.41
N VAL A 163 29.50 11.99 30.64
CA VAL A 163 29.15 10.62 31.05
C VAL A 163 30.47 9.86 31.22
N PHE A 164 30.71 9.34 32.43
CA PHE A 164 31.89 8.56 32.87
C PHE A 164 32.87 8.16 31.77
N ASP A 165 34.03 8.82 31.75
CA ASP A 165 35.12 8.59 30.79
C ASP A 165 35.99 7.40 31.23
N ASP A 166 35.37 6.23 31.41
CA ASP A 166 36.11 5.00 31.62
C ASP A 166 36.46 4.39 30.26
N ASN A 167 37.74 4.46 29.91
CA ASN A 167 38.30 3.92 28.66
C ASN A 167 37.90 2.46 28.40
N SER A 168 37.70 1.64 29.45
CA SER A 168 37.31 0.25 29.30
C SER A 168 35.84 0.08 28.89
N MET A 169 34.95 0.96 29.38
CA MET A 169 33.52 0.94 29.09
C MET A 169 33.21 1.40 27.66
N HIS A 170 34.02 2.33 27.12
CA HIS A 170 33.89 2.81 25.74
C HIS A 170 34.00 1.70 24.69
N LEU A 171 34.88 0.70 24.89
CA LEU A 171 35.04 -0.41 23.96
C LEU A 171 33.76 -1.28 23.91
N VAL A 172 33.22 -1.63 25.09
CA VAL A 172 32.02 -2.46 25.21
C VAL A 172 30.80 -1.77 24.62
N ILE A 173 30.64 -0.47 24.87
CA ILE A 173 29.54 0.33 24.30
C ILE A 173 29.64 0.35 22.77
N ARG A 174 30.83 0.61 22.20
CA ARG A 174 31.03 0.62 20.74
C ARG A 174 30.77 -0.73 20.10
N MET A 175 31.20 -1.83 20.73
CA MET A 175 30.93 -3.18 20.23
C MET A 175 29.44 -3.51 20.28
N THR A 176 28.77 -3.21 21.40
CA THR A 176 27.33 -3.45 21.57
C THR A 176 26.51 -2.64 20.58
N ALA A 177 26.87 -1.37 20.35
CA ALA A 177 26.24 -0.52 19.34
C ALA A 177 26.30 -1.15 17.94
N ARG A 178 27.48 -1.64 17.54
CA ARG A 178 27.68 -2.31 16.25
C ARG A 178 26.83 -3.58 16.12
N ILE A 179 26.73 -4.37 17.17
CA ILE A 179 25.90 -5.58 17.18
C ILE A 179 24.42 -5.21 16.99
N ILE A 180 23.93 -4.19 17.70
CA ILE A 180 22.54 -3.70 17.57
C ILE A 180 22.28 -3.20 16.15
N TRP A 181 23.18 -2.40 15.57
CA TRP A 181 23.06 -1.96 14.16
C TRP A 181 23.02 -3.11 13.17
N CYS A 182 23.95 -4.07 13.27
CA CYS A 182 23.97 -5.24 12.41
C CYS A 182 22.67 -6.06 12.54
N PHE A 183 22.17 -6.22 13.76
CA PHE A 183 20.93 -6.95 14.03
C PHE A 183 19.71 -6.25 13.40
N MET A 184 19.55 -4.93 13.61
CA MET A 184 18.43 -4.17 13.04
C MET A 184 18.48 -4.16 11.51
N LEU A 185 19.68 -4.00 10.93
CA LEU A 185 19.88 -4.07 9.49
C LEU A 185 19.49 -5.44 8.94
N PHE A 186 19.92 -6.51 9.61
CA PHE A 186 19.54 -7.87 9.24
C PHE A 186 18.03 -8.06 9.26
N VAL A 187 17.35 -7.60 10.31
CA VAL A 187 15.88 -7.70 10.43
C VAL A 187 15.17 -6.91 9.31
N MET A 188 15.58 -5.65 9.06
CA MET A 188 14.98 -4.83 8.01
C MET A 188 15.18 -5.43 6.60
N ILE A 189 16.38 -5.91 6.30
CA ILE A 189 16.67 -6.60 5.04
C ILE A 189 15.84 -7.89 4.91
N ALA A 190 15.69 -8.67 6.00
CA ALA A 190 14.91 -9.89 5.98
C ALA A 190 13.42 -9.61 5.72
N VAL A 191 12.85 -8.60 6.38
CA VAL A 191 11.46 -8.16 6.15
C VAL A 191 11.26 -7.72 4.69
N LEU A 192 12.15 -6.86 4.16
CA LEU A 192 12.06 -6.41 2.77
C LEU A 192 12.22 -7.57 1.78
N SER A 193 13.11 -8.51 2.05
CA SER A 193 13.30 -9.72 1.22
C SER A 193 12.05 -10.60 1.19
N ILE A 194 11.38 -10.79 2.34
CA ILE A 194 10.13 -11.55 2.43
C ILE A 194 9.03 -10.86 1.61
N ILE A 195 8.92 -9.53 1.72
CA ILE A 195 7.94 -8.75 0.98
C ILE A 195 8.22 -8.83 -0.53
N PHE A 196 9.48 -8.64 -0.93
CA PHE A 196 9.89 -8.73 -2.33
C PHE A 196 9.61 -10.12 -2.92
N TYR A 197 9.87 -11.18 -2.15
CA TYR A 197 9.51 -12.55 -2.55
C TYR A 197 7.99 -12.70 -2.77
N LYS A 198 7.16 -12.14 -1.88
CA LYS A 198 5.70 -12.14 -2.05
C LYS A 198 5.24 -11.28 -3.24
N GLN A 199 5.88 -10.15 -3.51
CA GLN A 199 5.63 -9.32 -4.70
C GLN A 199 6.01 -10.08 -5.98
N HIS A 200 7.15 -10.77 -5.99
CA HIS A 200 7.60 -11.59 -7.11
C HIS A 200 6.66 -12.78 -7.39
N ASN A 201 6.00 -13.31 -6.37
CA ASN A 201 5.01 -14.39 -6.54
C ASN A 201 3.58 -13.89 -6.79
N LEU A 202 3.39 -12.59 -7.09
CA LEU A 202 2.08 -11.99 -7.34
C LEU A 202 1.06 -12.27 -6.22
N HIS A 203 1.54 -12.37 -4.97
CA HIS A 203 0.65 -12.60 -3.83
C HIS A 203 -0.20 -11.36 -3.54
N PHE A 204 0.36 -10.18 -3.80
CA PHE A 204 -0.30 -8.89 -3.61
C PHE A 204 -1.17 -8.47 -4.81
N ALA A 205 -1.03 -9.15 -5.96
CA ALA A 205 -1.83 -8.87 -7.15
C ALA A 205 -3.30 -9.20 -6.93
N CYS A 206 -4.18 -8.44 -7.57
CA CYS A 206 -5.57 -8.84 -7.70
C CYS A 206 -5.65 -10.21 -8.38
N LYS A 207 -6.46 -11.14 -7.83
CA LYS A 207 -6.56 -12.51 -8.37
C LYS A 207 -7.60 -12.60 -9.48
N SER A 208 -8.63 -11.77 -9.42
CA SER A 208 -9.64 -11.64 -10.46
C SER A 208 -10.08 -10.19 -10.59
N ILE A 209 -10.19 -9.73 -11.82
CA ILE A 209 -10.64 -8.37 -12.14
C ILE A 209 -11.87 -8.49 -13.05
N THR A 210 -12.81 -7.55 -12.97
CA THR A 210 -13.86 -7.41 -13.97
C THR A 210 -13.62 -6.16 -14.79
N ILE A 211 -13.68 -6.34 -16.11
CA ILE A 211 -13.72 -5.24 -17.06
C ILE A 211 -15.18 -5.07 -17.49
N THR A 212 -15.69 -3.84 -17.41
CA THR A 212 -17.02 -3.48 -17.90
C THR A 212 -16.88 -2.43 -18.99
N VAL A 213 -17.21 -2.81 -20.23
CA VAL A 213 -17.26 -1.90 -21.37
C VAL A 213 -18.61 -1.18 -21.36
N GLY A 214 -18.56 0.13 -21.47
CA GLY A 214 -19.71 1.03 -21.44
C GLY A 214 -20.58 0.91 -22.69
N GLU A 215 -21.75 1.54 -22.63
CA GLU A 215 -22.84 1.30 -23.57
C GLU A 215 -22.75 2.08 -24.89
N SER A 216 -21.70 2.86 -25.10
CA SER A 216 -21.54 3.68 -26.32
C SER A 216 -21.69 2.84 -27.59
N LEU A 217 -22.50 3.32 -28.54
CA LEU A 217 -22.77 2.65 -29.82
C LEU A 217 -21.49 2.34 -30.61
N ALA A 218 -20.47 3.20 -30.48
CA ALA A 218 -19.17 3.03 -31.12
C ALA A 218 -18.39 1.80 -30.61
N LEU A 219 -18.82 1.20 -29.49
CA LEU A 219 -18.17 0.07 -28.83
C LEU A 219 -19.01 -1.19 -28.84
N SER A 220 -20.07 -1.24 -29.65
CA SER A 220 -20.89 -2.44 -29.92
C SER A 220 -20.02 -3.69 -30.01
N ASP A 221 -18.99 -3.63 -30.85
CA ASP A 221 -18.17 -4.79 -31.20
C ASP A 221 -17.21 -5.16 -30.07
N ALA A 222 -16.86 -4.22 -29.18
CA ALA A 222 -15.96 -4.46 -28.06
C ALA A 222 -16.67 -5.00 -26.80
N ARG A 223 -18.01 -5.11 -26.79
CA ARG A 223 -18.77 -5.50 -25.59
C ARG A 223 -18.42 -6.88 -25.05
N HIS A 224 -18.00 -7.79 -25.91
CA HIS A 224 -17.59 -9.14 -25.53
C HIS A 224 -16.30 -9.19 -24.70
N LEU A 225 -15.53 -8.09 -24.66
CA LEU A 225 -14.41 -7.88 -23.72
C LEU A 225 -14.88 -7.59 -22.29
N SER A 226 -16.18 -7.40 -22.07
CA SER A 226 -16.72 -7.32 -20.72
C SER A 226 -16.76 -8.71 -20.10
N GLY A 227 -16.17 -8.85 -18.93
CA GLY A 227 -16.15 -10.11 -18.21
C GLY A 227 -15.11 -10.13 -17.10
N THR A 228 -15.00 -11.31 -16.49
CA THR A 228 -14.05 -11.55 -15.41
C THR A 228 -12.76 -12.12 -15.97
N TYR A 229 -11.63 -11.48 -15.65
CA TYR A 229 -10.30 -11.93 -16.00
C TYR A 229 -9.61 -12.48 -14.76
N ILE A 230 -8.95 -13.63 -14.91
CA ILE A 230 -8.25 -14.34 -13.84
C ILE A 230 -6.76 -14.14 -14.02
N LEU A 231 -6.08 -13.85 -12.91
CA LEU A 231 -4.63 -13.75 -12.89
C LEU A 231 -3.99 -15.10 -13.19
N GLU A 232 -3.19 -15.14 -14.26
CA GLU A 232 -2.42 -16.33 -14.60
C GLU A 232 -1.13 -16.43 -13.78
N LYS A 233 -0.64 -17.65 -13.60
CA LYS A 233 0.60 -17.91 -12.82
C LYS A 233 1.85 -17.48 -13.57
N THR A 234 1.81 -17.57 -14.89
CA THR A 234 2.92 -17.16 -15.77
C THR A 234 3.02 -15.64 -15.81
N ARG A 235 4.22 -15.12 -16.06
CA ARG A 235 4.46 -13.70 -16.24
C ARG A 235 4.93 -13.47 -17.67
N ILE A 236 4.37 -12.48 -18.33
CA ILE A 236 4.87 -12.02 -19.63
C ILE A 236 5.79 -10.84 -19.36
N ASN A 237 7.06 -10.95 -19.75
CA ASN A 237 8.08 -9.92 -19.49
C ASN A 237 8.22 -9.55 -18.00
N GLY A 238 8.05 -10.52 -17.10
CA GLY A 238 8.12 -10.31 -15.66
C GLY A 238 6.92 -9.59 -15.04
N ARG A 239 5.84 -9.38 -15.80
CA ARG A 239 4.64 -8.64 -15.37
C ARG A 239 3.42 -9.56 -15.21
N PRO A 240 2.44 -9.17 -14.36
CA PRO A 240 1.17 -9.89 -14.28
C PRO A 240 0.40 -9.76 -15.60
N TRP A 241 -0.32 -10.81 -15.95
CA TRP A 241 -1.27 -10.83 -17.06
C TRP A 241 -2.52 -11.60 -16.62
N TYR A 242 -3.67 -11.22 -17.19
CA TYR A 242 -4.96 -11.78 -16.83
C TYR A 242 -5.65 -12.31 -18.07
N VAL A 243 -6.27 -13.47 -17.97
CA VAL A 243 -6.98 -14.13 -19.06
C VAL A 243 -8.48 -14.14 -18.75
N GLN A 244 -9.30 -13.78 -19.73
CA GLN A 244 -10.75 -13.80 -19.58
C GLN A 244 -11.22 -15.22 -19.28
N LYS A 245 -11.99 -15.40 -18.20
CA LYS A 245 -12.51 -16.72 -17.77
C LYS A 245 -13.47 -17.33 -18.80
N GLN A 246 -14.13 -16.49 -19.59
CA GLN A 246 -15.22 -16.85 -20.48
C GLN A 246 -14.91 -16.43 -21.93
N GLY A 247 -15.13 -17.34 -22.89
CA GLY A 247 -14.93 -17.09 -24.33
C GLY A 247 -14.08 -18.18 -25.00
N THR A 248 -14.32 -18.42 -26.30
CA THR A 248 -13.50 -19.34 -27.11
C THR A 248 -12.14 -18.74 -27.48
N ASP A 249 -12.06 -17.41 -27.57
CA ASP A 249 -10.91 -16.65 -28.08
C ASP A 249 -10.32 -15.75 -26.97
N GLY A 250 -10.22 -16.31 -25.77
CA GLY A 250 -10.06 -15.62 -24.48
C GLY A 250 -9.25 -14.34 -24.53
N ALA A 251 -9.92 -13.20 -24.29
CA ALA A 251 -9.25 -11.92 -24.25
C ALA A 251 -8.23 -11.85 -23.12
N VAL A 252 -7.19 -11.06 -23.32
CA VAL A 252 -6.06 -10.95 -22.38
C VAL A 252 -5.88 -9.51 -21.96
N LEU A 253 -5.64 -9.29 -20.67
CA LEU A 253 -5.15 -8.03 -20.12
C LEU A 253 -3.66 -8.18 -19.76
N ALA A 254 -2.80 -7.45 -20.46
CA ALA A 254 -1.36 -7.47 -20.25
C ALA A 254 -0.77 -6.05 -20.24
N TYR A 255 0.49 -5.91 -19.86
CA TYR A 255 1.18 -4.61 -19.82
C TYR A 255 2.21 -4.47 -20.95
N CYS A 256 1.89 -3.61 -21.92
CA CYS A 256 2.64 -3.33 -23.14
C CYS A 256 3.18 -1.89 -23.15
N GLY A 257 3.73 -1.44 -22.01
CA GLY A 257 4.09 -0.04 -21.77
C GLY A 257 2.94 0.82 -21.25
N ARG A 258 1.71 0.33 -21.43
CA ARG A 258 0.47 0.67 -20.71
C ARG A 258 -0.32 -0.64 -20.56
N TRP A 259 -1.32 -0.68 -19.69
CA TRP A 259 -2.20 -1.83 -19.64
C TRP A 259 -3.08 -1.88 -20.88
N THR A 260 -3.17 -3.04 -21.51
CA THR A 260 -3.90 -3.23 -22.76
C THR A 260 -4.77 -4.46 -22.68
N VAL A 261 -5.99 -4.34 -23.19
CA VAL A 261 -6.87 -5.48 -23.44
C VAL A 261 -6.78 -5.81 -24.92
N SER A 262 -6.42 -7.06 -25.22
CA SER A 262 -6.25 -7.58 -26.58
C SER A 262 -7.04 -8.85 -26.79
N PHE A 263 -7.40 -9.11 -28.06
CA PHE A 263 -7.79 -10.44 -28.49
C PHE A 263 -6.54 -11.22 -28.81
N ASP A 264 -6.47 -12.42 -28.26
CA ASP A 264 -5.32 -13.28 -28.41
C ASP A 264 -5.63 -14.37 -29.42
N ASP A 265 -5.52 -14.04 -30.70
CA ASP A 265 -5.61 -15.03 -31.78
C ASP A 265 -4.30 -15.85 -31.88
N ASP A 266 -3.19 -15.34 -31.29
CA ASP A 266 -1.85 -15.93 -31.35
C ASP A 266 -1.13 -15.67 -30.02
N TYR A 267 -1.23 -16.64 -29.09
CA TYR A 267 -0.78 -16.67 -27.68
C TYR A 267 0.65 -16.19 -27.38
N ASN A 268 1.41 -15.79 -28.39
CA ASN A 268 2.80 -15.41 -28.31
C ASN A 268 3.03 -13.93 -27.98
N ASP A 269 2.11 -13.02 -28.32
CA ASP A 269 2.27 -11.58 -27.99
C ASP A 269 0.94 -10.84 -27.72
N PRO A 270 0.58 -10.60 -26.44
CA PRO A 270 -0.64 -9.85 -26.10
C PRO A 270 -0.55 -8.35 -26.47
N CYS A 271 0.59 -7.88 -26.98
CA CYS A 271 0.78 -6.50 -27.40
C CYS A 271 0.45 -6.23 -28.87
N TYR A 272 0.08 -7.25 -29.66
CA TYR A 272 -0.14 -7.09 -31.10
C TYR A 272 -1.52 -6.49 -31.45
N SER A 273 -2.60 -7.02 -30.87
CA SER A 273 -3.99 -6.65 -31.22
C SER A 273 -4.69 -5.86 -30.10
N ILE A 274 -4.26 -4.62 -29.88
CA ILE A 274 -4.75 -3.80 -28.77
C ILE A 274 -6.14 -3.22 -29.08
N SER A 275 -7.15 -3.60 -28.30
CA SER A 275 -8.50 -3.02 -28.37
C SER A 275 -8.66 -1.84 -27.41
N PHE A 276 -8.22 -2.04 -26.17
CA PHE A 276 -8.26 -1.02 -25.13
C PHE A 276 -6.88 -0.75 -24.54
N GLN A 277 -6.66 0.49 -24.10
CA GLN A 277 -5.42 0.91 -23.46
C GLN A 277 -5.69 1.83 -22.27
N SER A 278 -4.98 1.62 -21.16
CA SER A 278 -5.00 2.50 -19.98
C SER A 278 -4.12 3.73 -20.19
N GLU A 279 -4.19 4.67 -19.24
CA GLU A 279 -3.09 5.62 -19.05
C GLU A 279 -1.82 4.91 -18.55
N ARG A 280 -0.67 5.61 -18.58
CA ARG A 280 0.55 5.06 -17.96
C ARG A 280 0.36 5.01 -16.45
N THR A 281 0.40 3.81 -15.88
CA THR A 281 0.42 3.60 -14.42
C THR A 281 1.82 3.83 -13.88
N ARG A 282 1.92 4.17 -12.59
CA ARG A 282 3.23 4.34 -11.92
C ARG A 282 3.78 2.99 -11.48
N THR A 283 2.89 2.09 -11.09
CA THR A 283 3.22 0.72 -10.74
C THR A 283 2.70 -0.27 -11.78
N TYR A 284 3.04 -1.55 -11.59
CA TYR A 284 2.45 -2.66 -12.33
C TYR A 284 1.22 -3.23 -11.60
N ASP A 285 0.53 -2.40 -10.83
CA ASP A 285 -0.77 -2.75 -10.27
C ASP A 285 -1.89 -2.36 -11.25
N VAL A 286 -2.79 -3.30 -11.50
CA VAL A 286 -3.96 -3.11 -12.36
C VAL A 286 -5.01 -2.23 -11.67
N THR A 287 -5.00 -2.17 -10.33
CA THR A 287 -5.96 -1.37 -9.55
C THR A 287 -5.74 0.14 -9.70
N GLU A 288 -4.56 0.58 -10.18
CA GLU A 288 -4.33 1.99 -10.51
C GLU A 288 -5.15 2.45 -11.74
N ILE A 289 -5.65 1.51 -12.54
CA ILE A 289 -6.41 1.80 -13.76
C ILE A 289 -7.86 2.09 -13.39
N ARG A 290 -8.28 3.34 -13.55
CA ARG A 290 -9.70 3.71 -13.41
C ARG A 290 -10.49 3.46 -14.69
N THR A 291 -9.89 3.79 -15.82
CA THR A 291 -10.55 3.73 -17.12
C THR A 291 -9.60 3.26 -18.20
N LEU A 292 -10.15 2.51 -19.14
CA LEU A 292 -9.52 2.13 -20.38
C LEU A 292 -10.14 2.93 -21.55
N ALA A 293 -9.28 3.45 -22.41
CA ALA A 293 -9.67 4.12 -23.65
C ALA A 293 -9.58 3.14 -24.83
N HIS A 294 -10.48 3.26 -25.79
CA HIS A 294 -10.41 2.48 -27.02
C HIS A 294 -9.25 2.98 -27.89
N PHE A 295 -8.51 2.06 -28.54
CA PHE A 295 -7.30 2.40 -29.28
C PHE A 295 -7.53 3.42 -30.41
N SER A 296 -8.71 3.43 -31.03
CA SER A 296 -9.07 4.38 -32.10
C SER A 296 -9.30 5.84 -31.64
N GLY A 297 -9.12 6.15 -30.35
CA GLY A 297 -9.18 7.53 -29.84
C GLY A 297 -10.57 8.02 -29.42
N GLY A 298 -11.47 7.12 -29.04
CA GLY A 298 -12.82 7.44 -28.53
C GLY A 298 -12.88 7.74 -27.02
N GLU A 299 -14.07 8.12 -26.55
CA GLU A 299 -14.38 8.34 -25.13
C GLU A 299 -13.99 7.13 -24.25
N ARG A 300 -13.53 7.44 -23.03
CA ARG A 300 -13.09 6.46 -22.01
C ARG A 300 -14.30 5.70 -21.49
N ASN A 301 -14.46 4.46 -21.92
CA ASN A 301 -15.71 3.76 -21.69
C ASN A 301 -15.55 2.39 -21.05
N ALA A 302 -14.34 1.90 -20.78
CA ALA A 302 -14.18 0.65 -20.03
C ALA A 302 -13.68 0.92 -18.60
N GLU A 303 -14.38 0.37 -17.62
CA GLU A 303 -14.02 0.44 -16.20
C GLU A 303 -13.40 -0.90 -15.78
N ILE A 304 -12.34 -0.86 -14.99
CA ILE A 304 -11.73 -2.04 -14.39
C ILE A 304 -11.98 -2.01 -12.89
N LYS A 305 -12.48 -3.11 -12.33
CA LYS A 305 -12.61 -3.30 -10.89
C LYS A 305 -11.89 -4.56 -10.46
N CYS A 306 -11.26 -4.51 -9.30
CA CYS A 306 -10.73 -5.71 -8.67
C CYS A 306 -11.82 -6.40 -7.85
N ASN A 307 -12.03 -7.70 -8.09
CA ASN A 307 -13.10 -8.46 -7.43
C ASN A 307 -12.62 -9.17 -6.16
N HIS A 308 -11.55 -8.66 -5.53
CA HIS A 308 -10.95 -9.33 -4.38
C HIS A 308 -11.84 -9.23 -3.15
N CYS A 309 -12.25 -10.37 -2.61
CA CYS A 309 -12.93 -10.47 -1.33
C CYS A 309 -11.98 -11.03 -0.24
N ILE A 310 -12.20 -10.62 1.00
CA ILE A 310 -11.51 -11.15 2.19
C ILE A 310 -12.52 -11.75 3.16
N ARG A 311 -13.66 -11.07 3.34
CA ARG A 311 -14.73 -11.43 4.27
C ARG A 311 -16.03 -11.63 3.53
N ARG A 312 -16.98 -12.30 4.18
CA ARG A 312 -18.35 -12.48 3.68
C ARG A 312 -19.07 -11.13 3.47
N SER A 313 -18.71 -10.11 4.24
CA SER A 313 -19.25 -8.74 4.09
C SER A 313 -18.94 -8.12 2.73
N ASP A 314 -17.82 -8.51 2.11
CA ASP A 314 -17.38 -7.98 0.82
C ASP A 314 -18.22 -8.55 -0.33
N CYS A 315 -18.97 -9.63 -0.05
CA CYS A 315 -19.92 -10.28 -0.96
C CYS A 315 -21.37 -9.98 -0.57
N SER A 316 -21.63 -8.77 -0.07
CA SER A 316 -22.96 -8.28 0.35
C SER A 316 -23.71 -9.18 1.34
N LEU A 317 -22.98 -10.05 2.06
CA LEU A 317 -23.51 -11.14 2.90
C LEU A 317 -24.32 -12.23 2.17
N ASN A 318 -24.51 -12.11 0.85
CA ASN A 318 -25.31 -12.99 -0.02
C ASN A 318 -24.45 -13.98 -0.83
N GLY A 319 -23.32 -14.39 -0.25
CA GLY A 319 -22.40 -15.34 -0.85
C GLY A 319 -21.22 -15.63 0.08
N GLY A 320 -20.29 -16.45 -0.40
CA GLY A 320 -19.02 -16.75 0.26
C GLY A 320 -17.83 -16.21 -0.52
N CYS A 321 -16.77 -15.80 0.18
CA CYS A 321 -15.53 -15.44 -0.49
C CYS A 321 -14.71 -16.70 -0.80
N ASN A 322 -14.46 -16.99 -2.08
CA ASN A 322 -13.66 -18.12 -2.49
C ASN A 322 -12.20 -17.94 -2.07
N ALA A 323 -11.65 -18.88 -1.28
CA ALA A 323 -10.30 -18.76 -0.74
C ALA A 323 -9.20 -18.75 -1.82
N ILE A 324 -9.45 -19.38 -2.98
CA ILE A 324 -8.48 -19.57 -4.06
C ILE A 324 -8.53 -18.41 -5.04
N THR A 325 -9.70 -18.15 -5.62
CA THR A 325 -9.88 -17.09 -6.64
C THR A 325 -10.01 -15.70 -6.02
N LYS A 326 -10.29 -15.63 -4.71
CA LYS A 326 -10.63 -14.40 -4.01
C LYS A 326 -11.79 -13.64 -4.65
N SER A 327 -12.70 -14.35 -5.32
CA SER A 327 -13.95 -13.82 -5.86
C SER A 327 -15.13 -14.25 -5.00
N CYS A 328 -16.23 -13.51 -5.08
CA CYS A 328 -17.48 -13.88 -4.43
C CYS A 328 -18.17 -15.03 -5.17
N ASP A 329 -18.47 -16.11 -4.46
CA ASP A 329 -19.34 -17.19 -4.90
C ASP A 329 -20.74 -16.90 -4.32
N CYS A 330 -21.66 -16.44 -5.17
CA CYS A 330 -22.98 -15.99 -4.72
C CYS A 330 -23.90 -17.14 -4.33
N ASP A 331 -24.75 -16.89 -3.32
CA ASP A 331 -25.80 -17.82 -2.90
C ASP A 331 -26.86 -17.98 -4.00
N GLU A 332 -27.73 -18.99 -3.86
CA GLU A 332 -28.83 -19.20 -4.79
C GLU A 332 -29.71 -17.95 -4.87
N ASN A 333 -30.00 -17.50 -6.10
CA ASN A 333 -30.71 -16.25 -6.40
C ASN A 333 -29.95 -14.96 -6.10
N HIS A 334 -28.62 -14.96 -6.04
CA HIS A 334 -27.86 -13.71 -6.08
C HIS A 334 -26.84 -13.73 -7.22
N PHE A 335 -26.56 -12.55 -7.76
CA PHE A 335 -25.57 -12.35 -8.82
C PHE A 335 -24.92 -10.97 -8.69
N GLY A 336 -23.97 -10.69 -9.57
CA GLY A 336 -23.12 -9.50 -9.49
C GLY A 336 -21.70 -9.86 -9.03
N GLN A 337 -20.82 -8.87 -9.02
CA GLN A 337 -19.41 -9.08 -8.68
C GLN A 337 -19.22 -9.32 -7.17
N GLN A 338 -20.11 -8.74 -6.37
CA GLN A 338 -20.14 -8.78 -4.91
C GLN A 338 -21.47 -9.38 -4.40
N CYS A 339 -22.19 -10.13 -5.23
CA CYS A 339 -23.50 -10.73 -4.89
C CYS A 339 -24.52 -9.69 -4.40
N GLU A 340 -24.40 -8.47 -4.91
CA GLU A 340 -25.18 -7.31 -4.51
C GLU A 340 -26.58 -7.29 -5.13
N LEU A 341 -26.80 -8.09 -6.17
CA LEU A 341 -28.07 -8.15 -6.89
C LEU A 341 -28.82 -9.43 -6.52
N GLU A 342 -30.04 -9.27 -6.02
CA GLU A 342 -30.99 -10.37 -5.86
C GLU A 342 -31.54 -10.75 -7.23
N GLY A 343 -31.33 -12.01 -7.62
CA GLY A 343 -31.95 -12.81 -8.68
C GLY A 343 -32.08 -12.13 -10.04
N PRO A 344 -31.64 -12.74 -11.16
CA PRO A 344 -31.85 -12.08 -12.44
C PRO A 344 -33.35 -11.78 -12.61
N CYS A 345 -33.68 -10.51 -12.84
CA CYS A 345 -35.06 -10.06 -12.98
C CYS A 345 -35.74 -10.94 -14.02
N THR A 346 -36.98 -11.38 -13.78
CA THR A 346 -37.72 -12.18 -14.78
C THR A 346 -38.04 -11.35 -16.01
N GLU A 347 -38.19 -10.04 -15.83
CA GLU A 347 -38.43 -9.05 -16.87
C GLU A 347 -37.57 -7.81 -16.60
N MET A 348 -36.90 -7.31 -17.64
CA MET A 348 -36.28 -5.98 -17.64
C MET A 348 -37.10 -5.03 -18.49
N VAL A 349 -37.49 -3.89 -17.90
CA VAL A 349 -38.23 -2.84 -18.61
C VAL A 349 -37.32 -1.63 -18.76
N MET A 350 -37.03 -1.23 -20.00
CA MET A 350 -36.27 -0.01 -20.26
C MET A 350 -37.11 1.23 -19.90
N GLN A 351 -36.48 2.21 -19.26
CA GLN A 351 -37.14 3.48 -18.96
C GLN A 351 -37.56 4.21 -20.25
N ASN A 352 -38.68 4.94 -20.18
CA ASN A 352 -39.33 5.58 -21.33
C ASN A 352 -38.45 6.58 -22.11
N ALA A 353 -37.34 7.04 -21.52
CA ALA A 353 -36.39 7.95 -22.15
C ALA A 353 -35.54 7.30 -23.25
N PHE A 354 -35.52 5.97 -23.37
CA PHE A 354 -34.79 5.28 -24.42
C PHE A 354 -35.61 5.27 -25.73
N HIS A 355 -35.35 6.23 -26.61
CA HIS A 355 -35.97 6.36 -27.94
C HIS A 355 -35.33 5.42 -28.97
N GLY A 356 -35.25 4.12 -28.66
CA GLY A 356 -34.85 3.10 -29.63
C GLY A 356 -35.91 2.93 -30.72
N PHE A 357 -35.49 2.74 -31.97
CA PHE A 357 -36.37 2.54 -33.12
C PHE A 357 -37.20 1.24 -32.99
N GLY A 358 -38.45 1.36 -32.54
CA GLY A 358 -39.54 0.42 -32.83
C GLY A 358 -39.54 -0.95 -32.12
N GLY A 359 -38.56 -1.26 -31.27
CA GLY A 359 -38.53 -2.52 -30.51
C GLY A 359 -39.36 -2.49 -29.22
N GLY A 360 -39.83 -3.67 -28.77
CA GLY A 360 -40.46 -3.85 -27.45
C GLY A 360 -39.56 -3.32 -26.32
N LYS A 361 -40.15 -2.66 -25.32
CA LYS A 361 -39.42 -2.09 -24.17
C LYS A 361 -39.16 -3.09 -23.03
N SER A 362 -39.78 -4.26 -23.12
CA SER A 362 -39.67 -5.36 -22.16
C SER A 362 -38.78 -6.46 -22.72
N PHE A 363 -37.92 -6.98 -21.87
CA PHE A 363 -37.05 -8.11 -22.18
C PHE A 363 -37.30 -9.21 -21.16
N ASP A 364 -37.67 -10.40 -21.62
CA ASP A 364 -37.91 -11.56 -20.78
C ASP A 364 -36.59 -12.31 -20.56
N LEU A 365 -36.35 -12.79 -19.34
CA LEU A 365 -35.16 -13.56 -18.98
C LEU A 365 -35.08 -14.86 -19.79
N ALA A 366 -33.98 -15.04 -20.50
CA ALA A 366 -33.65 -16.30 -21.14
C ALA A 366 -33.50 -17.38 -20.06
N SER A 367 -34.31 -18.43 -20.14
CA SER A 367 -34.20 -19.55 -19.20
C SER A 367 -34.24 -20.89 -19.93
N PHE A 368 -33.43 -21.83 -19.45
CA PHE A 368 -33.40 -23.22 -19.90
C PHE A 368 -33.56 -24.10 -18.66
N ASP A 369 -34.53 -25.02 -18.68
CA ASP A 369 -34.89 -25.86 -17.52
C ASP A 369 -35.09 -25.06 -16.20
N ARG A 370 -35.76 -23.91 -16.30
CA ARG A 370 -36.01 -22.96 -15.18
C ARG A 370 -34.75 -22.35 -14.56
N ARG A 371 -33.59 -22.45 -15.23
CA ARG A 371 -32.37 -21.76 -14.83
C ARG A 371 -32.10 -20.61 -15.80
N PRO A 372 -31.69 -19.42 -15.31
CA PRO A 372 -31.30 -18.32 -16.17
C PRO A 372 -30.15 -18.75 -17.07
N VAL A 373 -30.24 -18.41 -18.36
CA VAL A 373 -29.11 -18.52 -19.27
C VAL A 373 -28.17 -17.38 -18.94
N MET A 374 -26.98 -17.74 -18.46
CA MET A 374 -25.94 -16.79 -18.11
C MET A 374 -24.89 -16.76 -19.23
N VAL A 375 -24.54 -15.56 -19.69
CA VAL A 375 -23.39 -15.32 -20.58
C VAL A 375 -22.48 -14.33 -19.88
N ASN A 376 -21.24 -14.72 -19.63
CA ASN A 376 -20.24 -13.93 -18.89
C ASN A 376 -20.71 -13.49 -17.49
N ASP A 377 -21.30 -14.41 -16.73
CA ASP A 377 -21.93 -14.17 -15.41
C ASP A 377 -23.05 -13.11 -15.43
N ARG A 378 -23.60 -12.80 -16.62
CA ARG A 378 -24.73 -11.89 -16.79
C ARG A 378 -25.94 -12.64 -17.33
N PRO A 379 -27.14 -12.37 -16.80
CA PRO A 379 -28.36 -12.93 -17.35
C PRO A 379 -28.59 -12.44 -18.78
N VAL A 380 -28.95 -13.37 -19.66
CA VAL A 380 -29.36 -13.06 -21.03
C VAL A 380 -30.86 -12.78 -21.04
N TYR A 381 -31.28 -11.79 -21.82
CA TYR A 381 -32.69 -11.47 -21.99
C TYR A 381 -33.04 -11.41 -23.46
N PHE A 382 -34.24 -11.87 -23.80
CA PHE A 382 -34.80 -11.76 -25.13
C PHE A 382 -35.81 -10.64 -25.18
N GLN A 383 -35.76 -9.83 -26.22
CA GLN A 383 -36.77 -8.82 -26.46
C GLN A 383 -38.12 -9.50 -26.74
N LYS A 384 -39.16 -9.03 -26.06
CA LYS A 384 -40.52 -9.56 -26.18
C LYS A 384 -41.21 -9.13 -27.47
#